data_AF-A0AB39DS94-F1
#
_entry.id   AF-A0AB39DS94-F1
#
_cell.length_a   1.000
_cell.length_b   1.000
_cell.length_c   1.000
_cell.angle_alpha   90.00
_cell.angle_beta   90.00
_cell.angle_gamma   90.00
#
_symmetry.space_group_name_H-M   'P 1'
#
loop_
_entity.id
_entity.type
_entity.pdbx_description
1 polymer ?
#
loop_
_entity_poly.entity_id
_entity_poly.type
_entity_poly.pdbx_seq_one_letter_code
_entity_poly.pdbx_strand_id
1 'polypeptide(L)'
;MSSSGEVERYVKDPSSLMELCHEVIERLDAERENGETAAMEVQLREIACAIDKLDKQGVPVPDALRAEKTRLAATLGVSAEATQALNHLADELEELLNELKERIGRTPEATSVKKKPHAKRSKSLKTDKRILHQLIIEALRHLGGSAPKNDVLKYMEEKLHGKLLPGDLEWREATNDQAWQNNACWERYAMTQDGTLKTGSPRGIWELSEDQR
;
A
#
# COMPACT_ATOMS: atom_id res chain seq x y z
N MET A 1 19.08 -13.44 30.02
CA MET A 1 20.34 -12.94 29.44
C MET A 1 20.48 -13.43 27.99
N SER A 2 19.60 -13.03 27.04
CA SER A 2 19.74 -13.43 25.63
C SER A 2 19.44 -12.33 24.59
N SER A 3 18.86 -11.20 24.98
CA SER A 3 18.51 -10.11 24.04
C SER A 3 19.73 -9.44 23.39
N SER A 4 20.89 -9.41 24.06
CA SER A 4 22.09 -8.73 23.53
C SER A 4 22.64 -9.37 22.25
N GLY A 5 22.60 -10.71 22.15
CA GLY A 5 23.09 -11.42 20.96
C GLY A 5 22.14 -11.34 19.78
N GLU A 6 20.83 -11.26 20.04
CA GLU A 6 19.81 -11.11 19.00
C GLU A 6 19.80 -9.71 18.39
N VAL A 7 20.04 -8.67 19.19
CA VAL A 7 20.19 -7.31 18.65
C VAL A 7 21.47 -7.20 17.83
N GLU A 8 22.56 -7.81 18.29
CA GLU A 8 23.86 -7.75 17.63
C GLU A 8 23.88 -8.41 16.25
N ARG A 9 23.00 -9.39 15.99
CA ARG A 9 22.80 -9.96 14.64
C ARG A 9 22.20 -8.92 13.68
N TYR A 10 21.22 -8.16 14.13
CA TYR A 10 20.54 -7.14 13.33
C TYR A 10 21.35 -5.85 13.19
N VAL A 11 22.27 -5.59 14.11
CA VAL A 11 23.27 -4.52 13.95
C VAL A 11 24.27 -4.84 12.84
N LYS A 12 24.65 -6.11 12.68
CA LYS A 12 25.57 -6.56 11.61
C LYS A 12 24.88 -6.64 10.25
N ASP A 13 23.62 -7.07 10.23
CA ASP A 13 22.78 -7.05 9.03
C ASP A 13 21.36 -6.56 9.35
N PRO A 14 21.08 -5.26 9.16
CA PRO A 14 19.74 -4.71 9.34
C PRO A 14 18.69 -5.26 8.37
N SER A 15 19.10 -5.84 7.24
CA SER A 15 18.19 -6.40 6.23
C SER A 15 17.44 -7.62 6.77
N SER A 16 18.11 -8.44 7.59
CA SER A 16 17.51 -9.57 8.31
C SER A 16 16.31 -9.17 9.20
N LEU A 17 16.27 -7.93 9.70
CA LEU A 17 15.12 -7.44 10.46
C LEU A 17 13.89 -7.22 9.54
N MET A 18 14.12 -6.73 8.34
CA MET A 18 13.06 -6.55 7.33
C MET A 18 12.51 -7.88 6.86
N GLU A 19 13.36 -8.91 6.73
CA GLU A 19 12.93 -10.27 6.41
C GLU A 19 12.02 -10.85 7.49
N LEU A 20 12.36 -10.66 8.76
CA LEU A 20 11.51 -11.06 9.88
C LEU A 20 10.17 -10.31 9.87
N CYS A 21 10.18 -9.00 9.60
CA CYS A 21 8.95 -8.22 9.46
C CYS A 21 8.06 -8.76 8.33
N HIS A 22 8.63 -9.09 7.16
CA HIS A 22 7.86 -9.70 6.07
C HIS A 22 7.28 -11.07 6.47
N GLU A 23 8.03 -11.91 7.18
CA GLU A 23 7.55 -13.22 7.65
C GLU A 23 6.37 -13.08 8.64
N VAL A 24 6.42 -12.08 9.53
CA VAL A 24 5.32 -11.78 10.46
C VAL A 24 4.08 -11.30 9.68
N ILE A 25 4.26 -10.41 8.70
CA ILE A 25 3.16 -9.91 7.87
C ILE A 25 2.51 -11.06 7.08
N GLU A 26 3.30 -11.92 6.45
CA GLU A 26 2.80 -13.08 5.70
C GLU A 26 2.00 -14.04 6.59
N ARG A 27 2.42 -14.28 7.83
CA ARG A 27 1.65 -15.12 8.78
C ARG A 27 0.32 -14.49 9.17
N LEU A 28 0.31 -13.19 9.45
CA LEU A 28 -0.92 -12.47 9.78
C LEU A 28 -1.87 -12.35 8.57
N ASP A 29 -1.33 -12.19 7.37
CA ASP A 29 -2.12 -12.18 6.14
C ASP A 29 -2.68 -13.56 5.81
N ALA A 30 -1.94 -14.66 6.06
CA ALA A 30 -2.46 -16.02 5.90
C ALA A 30 -3.64 -16.32 6.85
N GLU A 31 -3.66 -15.74 8.04
CA GLU A 31 -4.80 -15.80 8.97
C GLU A 31 -6.02 -15.00 8.47
N ARG A 32 -5.78 -13.96 7.66
CA ARG A 32 -6.80 -13.12 7.01
C ARG A 32 -7.30 -13.69 5.68
N GLU A 33 -6.47 -14.39 4.92
CA GLU A 33 -6.75 -14.88 3.55
C GLU A 33 -7.68 -16.11 3.48
N ASN A 34 -8.41 -16.39 4.56
CA ASN A 34 -9.66 -17.15 4.50
C ASN A 34 -10.72 -16.28 3.79
N GLY A 35 -10.57 -16.10 2.47
CA GLY A 35 -11.26 -15.16 1.58
C GLY A 35 -12.79 -15.24 1.48
N GLU A 36 -13.46 -15.83 2.46
CA GLU A 36 -14.91 -15.91 2.60
C GLU A 36 -15.45 -14.94 3.67
N THR A 37 -14.64 -14.06 4.26
CA THR A 37 -15.05 -13.19 5.39
C THR A 37 -16.32 -12.38 5.11
N ALA A 38 -16.43 -11.74 3.94
CA ALA A 38 -17.63 -10.98 3.57
C ALA A 38 -18.88 -11.86 3.38
N ALA A 39 -18.72 -13.06 2.82
CA ALA A 39 -19.81 -14.02 2.66
C ALA A 39 -20.23 -14.62 4.02
N MET A 40 -19.26 -14.94 4.87
CA MET A 40 -19.46 -15.41 6.25
C MET A 40 -20.14 -14.35 7.12
N GLU A 41 -19.83 -13.06 6.95
CA GLU A 41 -20.51 -11.95 7.62
C GLU A 41 -21.98 -11.85 7.21
N VAL A 42 -22.27 -11.98 5.91
CA VAL A 42 -23.65 -12.02 5.40
C VAL A 42 -24.40 -13.22 5.99
N GLN A 43 -23.80 -14.41 5.93
CA GLN A 43 -24.39 -15.63 6.48
C GLN A 43 -24.61 -15.54 8.00
N LEU A 44 -23.66 -15.00 8.75
CA LEU A 44 -23.79 -14.77 10.19
C LEU A 44 -24.96 -13.83 10.50
N ARG A 45 -25.12 -12.76 9.71
CA ARG A 45 -26.21 -11.79 9.86
C ARG A 45 -27.57 -12.43 9.56
N GLU A 46 -27.65 -13.23 8.50
CA GLU A 46 -28.89 -13.94 8.14
C GLU A 46 -29.28 -14.97 9.20
N ILE A 47 -28.33 -15.76 9.70
CA ILE A 47 -28.56 -16.73 10.78
C ILE A 47 -28.99 -16.01 12.06
N ALA A 48 -28.33 -14.91 12.43
CA ALA A 48 -28.71 -14.12 13.59
C ALA A 48 -30.14 -13.57 13.46
N CYS A 49 -30.54 -13.12 12.27
CA CYS A 49 -31.90 -12.65 12.00
C CYS A 49 -32.94 -13.78 12.03
N ALA A 50 -32.59 -14.98 11.54
CA ALA A 50 -33.45 -16.16 11.62
C ALA A 50 -33.68 -16.60 13.07
N ILE A 51 -32.63 -16.61 13.89
CA ILE A 51 -32.72 -16.91 15.32
C ILE A 51 -33.65 -15.90 16.04
N ASP A 52 -33.45 -14.60 15.79
CA ASP A 52 -34.27 -13.54 16.40
C ASP A 52 -35.76 -13.64 15.98
N LYS A 53 -36.04 -14.04 14.73
CA LYS A 53 -37.41 -14.32 14.27
C LYS A 53 -38.04 -15.51 14.97
N LEU A 54 -37.30 -16.61 15.15
CA LEU A 54 -37.79 -17.81 15.85
C LEU A 54 -38.08 -17.50 17.33
N ASP A 55 -37.17 -16.79 18.01
CA ASP A 55 -37.37 -16.34 19.39
C ASP A 55 -38.61 -15.45 19.53
N LYS A 56 -38.79 -14.48 18.62
CA LYS A 56 -39.98 -13.61 18.59
C LYS A 56 -41.29 -14.38 18.35
N GLN A 57 -41.23 -15.52 17.67
CA GLN A 57 -42.38 -16.39 17.42
C GLN A 57 -42.60 -17.41 18.56
N GLY A 58 -41.75 -17.42 19.60
CA GLY A 58 -41.82 -18.40 20.69
C GLY A 58 -41.46 -19.82 20.28
N VAL A 59 -40.82 -19.99 19.11
CA VAL A 59 -40.37 -21.29 18.61
C VAL A 59 -38.96 -21.57 19.15
N PRO A 60 -38.71 -22.74 19.77
CA PRO A 60 -37.37 -23.09 20.24
C PRO A 60 -36.35 -23.06 19.10
N VAL A 61 -35.31 -22.25 19.25
CA VAL A 61 -34.24 -22.13 18.25
C VAL A 61 -33.44 -23.45 18.18
N PRO A 62 -33.28 -24.06 16.99
CA PRO A 62 -32.48 -25.28 16.82
C PRO A 62 -31.01 -25.10 17.23
N ASP A 63 -30.45 -26.09 17.92
CA ASP A 63 -29.06 -26.08 18.39
C ASP A 63 -28.05 -25.96 17.24
N ALA A 64 -28.36 -26.53 16.08
CA ALA A 64 -27.54 -26.43 14.88
C ALA A 64 -27.34 -24.96 14.44
N LEU A 65 -28.38 -24.12 14.50
CA LEU A 65 -28.27 -22.70 14.13
C LEU A 65 -27.44 -21.91 15.14
N ARG A 66 -27.55 -22.24 16.43
CA ARG A 66 -26.73 -21.61 17.48
C ARG A 66 -25.25 -21.99 17.32
N ALA A 67 -24.97 -23.26 17.08
CA ALA A 67 -23.61 -23.75 16.86
C ALA A 67 -22.98 -23.10 15.61
N GLU A 68 -23.74 -22.98 14.53
CA GLU A 68 -23.30 -22.33 13.29
C GLU A 68 -22.99 -20.84 13.51
N LYS A 69 -23.88 -20.10 14.18
CA LYS A 69 -23.66 -18.69 14.55
C LYS A 69 -22.38 -18.51 15.36
N THR A 70 -22.18 -19.34 16.39
CA THR A 70 -20.99 -19.29 17.25
C THR A 70 -19.72 -19.57 16.46
N ARG A 71 -19.76 -20.57 15.56
CA ARG A 71 -18.60 -20.92 14.71
C ARG A 71 -18.23 -19.76 13.78
N LEU A 72 -19.19 -19.20 13.05
CA LEU A 72 -18.96 -18.08 12.14
C LEU A 72 -18.45 -16.83 12.88
N ALA A 73 -19.01 -16.51 14.04
CA ALA A 73 -18.56 -15.39 14.86
C ALA A 73 -17.12 -15.58 15.36
N ALA A 74 -16.72 -16.80 15.74
CA ALA A 74 -15.36 -17.10 16.16
C ALA A 74 -14.37 -16.94 15.00
N THR A 75 -14.68 -17.45 13.81
CA THR A 75 -13.82 -17.32 12.63
C THR A 75 -13.64 -15.86 12.20
N LEU A 76 -14.71 -15.07 12.20
CA LEU A 76 -14.63 -13.63 11.88
C LEU A 76 -13.88 -12.85 12.95
N GLY A 77 -13.98 -13.24 14.23
CA GLY A 77 -13.21 -12.65 15.32
C GLY A 77 -11.70 -12.79 15.12
N VAL A 78 -11.24 -14.00 14.76
CA VAL A 78 -9.81 -14.26 14.48
C VAL A 78 -9.30 -13.42 13.31
N SER A 79 -10.09 -13.30 12.23
CA SER A 79 -9.72 -12.47 11.07
C SER A 79 -9.67 -10.97 11.41
N ALA A 80 -10.59 -10.50 12.28
CA ALA A 80 -10.59 -9.12 12.77
C ALA A 80 -9.39 -8.84 13.69
N GLU A 81 -9.02 -9.79 14.55
CA GLU A 81 -7.82 -9.72 15.40
C GLU A 81 -6.53 -9.64 14.58
N ALA A 82 -6.39 -10.47 13.54
CA ALA A 82 -5.24 -10.41 12.63
C ALA A 82 -5.16 -9.06 11.89
N THR A 83 -6.29 -8.53 11.43
CA THR A 83 -6.37 -7.20 10.80
C THR A 83 -5.98 -6.09 11.78
N GLN A 84 -6.44 -6.18 13.03
CA GLN A 84 -6.06 -5.23 14.07
C GLN A 84 -4.57 -5.29 14.39
N ALA A 85 -3.98 -6.49 14.46
CA ALA A 85 -2.54 -6.68 14.68
C ALA A 85 -1.70 -6.06 13.55
N LEU A 86 -2.13 -6.21 12.28
CA LEU A 86 -1.46 -5.59 11.13
C LEU A 86 -1.52 -4.06 11.18
N ASN A 87 -2.68 -3.49 11.51
CA ASN A 87 -2.82 -2.03 11.65
C ASN A 87 -1.93 -1.50 12.78
N HIS A 88 -1.89 -2.20 13.92
CA HIS A 88 -1.03 -1.84 15.03
C HIS A 88 0.46 -1.90 14.65
N LEU A 89 0.89 -2.95 13.95
CA LEU A 89 2.25 -3.07 13.44
C LEU A 89 2.60 -1.94 12.46
N ALA A 90 1.65 -1.52 11.61
CA ALA A 90 1.85 -0.39 10.70
C ALA A 90 2.05 0.93 11.46
N ASP A 91 1.24 1.19 12.49
CA ASP A 91 1.35 2.38 13.34
C ASP A 91 2.72 2.41 14.08
N GLU A 92 3.16 1.28 14.64
CA GLU A 92 4.46 1.18 15.32
C GLU A 92 5.64 1.38 14.36
N LEU A 93 5.58 0.81 13.16
CA LEU A 93 6.61 1.00 12.14
C LEU A 93 6.65 2.45 11.64
N GLU A 94 5.51 3.13 11.56
CA GLU A 94 5.45 4.55 11.24
C GLU A 94 6.09 5.41 12.34
N GLU A 95 5.82 5.11 13.61
CA GLU A 95 6.46 5.77 14.75
C GLU A 95 7.98 5.56 14.73
N LEU A 96 8.45 4.32 14.56
CA LEU A 96 9.87 3.99 14.46
C LEU A 96 10.56 4.68 13.27
N LEU A 97 9.88 4.77 12.13
CA LEU A 97 10.38 5.49 10.97
C LEU A 97 10.52 6.98 11.27
N ASN A 98 9.57 7.58 11.99
CA ASN A 98 9.63 8.97 12.40
C ASN A 98 10.74 9.21 13.43
N GLU A 99 10.94 8.32 14.39
CA GLU A 99 12.08 8.36 15.30
C GLU A 99 13.42 8.26 14.57
N LEU A 100 13.54 7.33 13.63
CA LEU A 100 14.76 7.15 12.85
C LEU A 100 15.06 8.38 12.00
N LYS A 101 14.04 8.99 11.37
CA LYS A 101 14.18 10.27 10.65
C LYS A 101 14.64 11.40 11.57
N GLU A 102 14.09 11.49 12.79
CA GLU A 102 14.53 12.49 13.78
C GLU A 102 15.98 12.24 14.24
N ARG A 103 16.41 10.98 14.40
CA ARG A 103 17.79 10.63 14.81
C ARG A 103 18.79 10.81 13.68
N ILE A 104 18.46 10.42 12.45
CA ILE A 104 19.26 10.72 11.25
C ILE A 104 19.32 12.24 11.03
N GLY A 105 18.25 12.97 11.38
CA GLY A 105 18.19 14.43 11.38
C GLY A 105 18.83 15.13 12.59
N ARG A 106 19.21 14.39 13.65
CA ARG A 106 19.83 14.91 14.89
C ARG A 106 21.08 14.11 15.25
N THR A 107 22.23 14.52 14.75
CA THR A 107 23.51 14.20 15.40
C THR A 107 23.66 15.02 16.69
N PRO A 108 24.10 14.44 17.82
CA PRO A 108 24.33 15.17 19.05
C PRO A 108 25.72 15.86 19.07
N GLU A 109 25.73 17.00 19.75
CA GLU A 109 26.85 17.82 20.23
C GLU A 109 27.43 18.95 19.35
N ALA A 110 27.13 20.16 19.84
CA ALA A 110 28.01 21.31 19.96
C ALA A 110 28.80 21.74 18.72
N THR A 111 28.22 22.66 17.93
CA THR A 111 28.68 24.05 17.88
C THR A 111 27.77 24.88 16.99
N SER A 112 27.54 26.10 17.45
CA SER A 112 26.84 27.18 16.77
C SER A 112 27.42 27.47 15.37
N VAL A 113 26.80 26.97 14.31
CA VAL A 113 26.81 27.64 12.99
C VAL A 113 25.45 27.42 12.32
N LYS A 114 24.83 28.53 11.93
CA LYS A 114 23.52 28.69 11.28
C LYS A 114 23.10 27.47 10.42
N LYS A 115 22.01 26.80 10.82
CA LYS A 115 21.33 25.77 10.02
C LYS A 115 21.07 26.32 8.61
N LYS A 116 21.69 25.74 7.58
CA LYS A 116 21.19 25.89 6.21
C LYS A 116 19.83 25.18 6.18
N PRO A 117 18.74 25.89 5.80
CA PRO A 117 17.41 25.30 5.81
C PRO A 117 17.36 24.10 4.87
N HIS A 118 16.58 23.06 5.24
CA HIS A 118 16.15 22.02 4.30
C HIS A 118 15.84 22.68 2.96
N ALA A 119 16.48 22.21 1.89
CA ALA A 119 16.20 22.71 0.56
C ALA A 119 14.68 22.62 0.38
N LYS A 120 14.03 23.78 0.32
CA LYS A 120 12.60 23.89 0.04
C LYS A 120 12.32 23.00 -1.16
N ARG A 121 11.19 22.26 -1.16
CA ARG A 121 10.68 21.53 -2.33
C ARG A 121 10.97 22.39 -3.56
N SER A 122 11.76 21.86 -4.49
CA SER A 122 12.28 22.62 -5.61
C SER A 122 11.17 23.46 -6.23
N LYS A 123 11.40 24.78 -6.30
CA LYS A 123 10.46 25.72 -6.94
C LYS A 123 10.49 25.61 -8.48
N SER A 124 11.34 24.73 -8.99
CA SER A 124 11.47 24.41 -10.40
C SER A 124 10.11 23.96 -10.96
N LEU A 125 9.76 24.51 -12.13
CA LEU A 125 8.57 24.11 -12.86
C LEU A 125 8.67 22.62 -13.23
N LYS A 126 7.53 21.94 -13.20
CA LYS A 126 7.38 20.51 -13.48
C LYS A 126 6.24 20.31 -14.46
N THR A 127 6.29 19.22 -15.22
CA THR A 127 5.23 18.86 -16.15
C THR A 127 3.92 18.73 -15.39
N ASP A 128 2.85 19.35 -15.91
CA ASP A 128 1.52 19.32 -15.31
C ASP A 128 1.01 17.87 -15.24
N LYS A 129 0.38 17.51 -14.12
CA LYS A 129 -0.17 16.17 -13.90
C LYS A 129 -1.11 15.72 -15.00
N ARG A 130 -1.90 16.63 -15.57
CA ARG A 130 -2.83 16.35 -16.68
C ARG A 130 -2.10 15.92 -17.95
N ILE A 131 -0.90 16.44 -18.19
CA ILE A 131 -0.07 16.02 -19.32
C ILE A 131 0.45 14.61 -19.08
N LEU A 132 0.94 14.32 -17.87
CA LEU A 132 1.40 12.97 -17.52
C LEU A 132 0.25 11.96 -17.63
N HIS A 133 -0.94 12.32 -17.13
CA HIS A 133 -2.16 11.52 -17.24
C HIS A 133 -2.49 11.16 -18.69
N GLN A 134 -2.56 12.17 -19.57
CA GLN A 134 -2.85 11.97 -20.99
C GLN A 134 -1.80 11.09 -21.67
N LEU A 135 -0.52 11.30 -21.36
CA LEU A 135 0.57 10.51 -21.94
C LEU A 135 0.55 9.04 -21.48
N ILE A 136 0.12 8.76 -20.25
CA ILE A 136 -0.07 7.38 -19.77
C ILE A 136 -1.18 6.69 -20.58
N ILE A 137 -2.31 7.37 -20.80
CA ILE A 137 -3.40 6.82 -21.63
C ILE A 137 -2.92 6.60 -23.06
N GLU A 138 -2.26 7.60 -23.66
CA GLU A 138 -1.72 7.51 -25.03
C GLU A 138 -0.75 6.34 -25.17
N ALA A 139 0.18 6.19 -24.22
CA ALA A 139 1.15 5.11 -24.20
C ALA A 139 0.47 3.74 -24.13
N LEU A 140 -0.49 3.58 -23.22
CA LEU A 140 -1.20 2.31 -23.08
C LEU A 140 -2.03 1.98 -24.31
N ARG A 141 -2.76 2.95 -24.91
CA ARG A 141 -3.48 2.72 -26.18
C ARG A 141 -2.53 2.31 -27.30
N HIS A 142 -1.39 2.98 -27.41
CA HIS A 142 -0.36 2.64 -28.40
C HIS A 142 0.20 1.23 -28.19
N LEU A 143 0.30 0.77 -26.94
CA LEU A 143 0.84 -0.55 -26.57
C LEU A 143 -0.25 -1.64 -26.46
N GLY A 144 -1.47 -1.40 -26.95
CA GLY A 144 -2.54 -2.41 -26.99
C GLY A 144 -3.41 -2.49 -25.72
N GLY A 145 -3.46 -1.41 -24.94
CA GLY A 145 -4.29 -1.24 -23.75
C GLY A 145 -3.70 -1.79 -22.45
N SER A 146 -2.58 -2.52 -22.52
CA SER A 146 -1.86 -3.04 -21.36
C SER A 146 -0.38 -3.16 -21.66
N ALA A 147 0.49 -2.68 -20.77
CA ALA A 147 1.93 -2.74 -20.97
C ALA A 147 2.74 -2.71 -19.67
N PRO A 148 3.99 -3.22 -19.67
CA PRO A 148 4.93 -3.02 -18.58
C PRO A 148 5.21 -1.53 -18.29
N LYS A 149 5.36 -1.18 -17.00
CA LYS A 149 5.71 0.17 -16.53
C LYS A 149 6.86 0.79 -17.34
N ASN A 150 7.93 0.03 -17.57
CA ASN A 150 9.13 0.54 -18.22
C ASN A 150 8.88 0.89 -19.69
N ASP A 151 8.02 0.14 -20.39
CA ASP A 151 7.66 0.42 -21.78
C ASP A 151 6.77 1.68 -21.87
N VAL A 152 5.85 1.85 -20.91
CA VAL A 152 5.05 3.07 -20.78
C VAL A 152 5.94 4.28 -20.51
N LEU A 153 6.84 4.19 -19.53
CA LEU A 153 7.75 5.29 -19.21
C LEU A 153 8.67 5.63 -20.39
N LYS A 154 9.19 4.63 -21.10
CA LYS A 154 10.00 4.86 -22.31
C LYS A 154 9.22 5.63 -23.38
N TYR A 155 7.96 5.24 -23.64
CA TYR A 155 7.09 5.98 -24.56
C TYR A 155 6.89 7.43 -24.11
N MET A 156 6.62 7.65 -22.81
CA MET A 156 6.45 8.99 -22.25
C MET A 156 7.73 9.82 -22.38
N GLU A 157 8.90 9.23 -22.15
CA GLU A 157 10.20 9.90 -22.29
C GLU A 157 10.42 10.41 -23.71
N GLU A 158 10.12 9.57 -24.72
CA GLU A 158 10.20 9.96 -26.13
C GLU A 158 9.27 11.13 -26.46
N LYS A 159 8.04 11.13 -25.91
CA LYS A 159 7.05 12.20 -26.15
C LYS A 159 7.35 13.50 -25.39
N LEU A 160 7.98 13.39 -24.23
CA LEU A 160 8.42 14.51 -23.40
C LEU A 160 9.81 15.01 -23.77
N HIS A 161 10.52 14.34 -24.70
CA HIS A 161 11.84 14.76 -25.15
C HIS A 161 11.82 16.22 -25.63
N GLY A 162 12.72 17.04 -25.07
CA GLY A 162 12.79 18.48 -25.34
C GLY A 162 11.68 19.33 -24.70
N LYS A 163 10.73 18.73 -23.98
CA LYS A 163 9.62 19.40 -23.27
C LYS A 163 9.70 19.27 -21.74
N LEU A 164 10.55 18.36 -21.23
CA LEU A 164 10.79 18.21 -19.79
C LEU A 164 11.29 19.52 -19.19
N LEU A 165 10.69 19.91 -18.07
CA LEU A 165 11.03 21.14 -17.37
C LEU A 165 12.19 20.89 -16.40
N PRO A 166 12.91 21.93 -15.93
CA PRO A 166 14.05 21.74 -15.04
C PRO A 166 13.74 20.92 -13.78
N GLY A 167 12.51 21.02 -13.26
CA GLY A 167 12.08 20.25 -12.09
C GLY A 167 11.75 18.79 -12.36
N ASP A 168 11.56 18.41 -13.62
CA ASP A 168 11.28 17.04 -14.06
C ASP A 168 12.56 16.20 -14.12
N LEU A 169 13.67 16.84 -14.49
CA LEU A 169 15.00 16.24 -14.61
C LEU A 169 15.74 16.10 -13.26
N GLU A 170 15.14 16.61 -12.17
CA GLU A 170 15.71 16.50 -10.83
C GLU A 170 15.79 15.02 -10.40
N TRP A 171 16.98 14.59 -10.03
CA TRP A 171 17.21 13.25 -9.50
C TRP A 171 16.60 13.09 -8.10
N ARG A 172 15.89 11.98 -7.87
CA ARG A 172 15.33 11.60 -6.57
C ARG A 172 16.13 10.42 -6.02
N GLU A 173 17.05 10.69 -5.09
CA GLU A 173 17.88 9.63 -4.49
C GLU A 173 17.04 8.54 -3.80
N ALA A 174 15.93 8.90 -3.17
CA ALA A 174 15.06 7.96 -2.45
C ALA A 174 14.39 6.91 -3.36
N THR A 175 14.10 7.26 -4.61
CA THR A 175 13.45 6.36 -5.58
C THR A 175 14.39 5.96 -6.72
N ASN A 176 15.62 6.46 -6.70
CA ASN A 176 16.64 6.27 -7.74
C ASN A 176 16.17 6.56 -9.17
N ASP A 177 15.29 7.56 -9.32
CA ASP A 177 14.61 7.89 -10.57
C ASP A 177 14.59 9.42 -10.79
N GLN A 178 14.35 9.86 -12.03
CA GLN A 178 14.05 11.28 -12.30
C GLN A 178 12.67 11.66 -11.75
N ALA A 179 12.50 12.92 -11.35
CA ALA A 179 11.27 13.40 -10.72
C ALA A 179 10.01 13.16 -11.57
N TRP A 180 10.08 13.28 -12.90
CA TRP A 180 8.93 13.03 -13.77
C TRP A 180 8.48 11.56 -13.81
N GLN A 181 9.42 10.61 -13.73
CA GLN A 181 9.11 9.17 -13.69
C GLN A 181 8.39 8.82 -12.39
N ASN A 182 8.88 9.36 -11.28
CA ASN A 182 8.20 9.24 -9.99
C ASN A 182 6.81 9.90 -10.04
N ASN A 183 6.69 11.11 -10.63
CA ASN A 183 5.40 11.78 -10.79
C ASN A 183 4.42 10.97 -11.66
N ALA A 184 4.89 10.33 -12.74
CA ALA A 184 4.08 9.45 -13.57
C ALA A 184 3.61 8.21 -12.79
N CYS A 185 4.44 7.66 -11.91
CA CYS A 185 4.03 6.58 -11.02
C CYS A 185 2.93 7.01 -10.04
N TRP A 186 3.01 8.23 -9.50
CA TRP A 186 1.94 8.80 -8.67
C TRP A 186 0.67 9.07 -9.45
N GLU A 187 0.78 9.56 -10.68
CA GLU A 187 -0.37 9.79 -11.56
C GLU A 187 -1.06 8.47 -11.88
N ARG A 188 -0.32 7.42 -12.24
CA ARG A 188 -0.87 6.08 -12.43
C ARG A 188 -1.61 5.56 -11.19
N TYR A 189 -1.09 5.80 -9.99
CA TYR A 189 -1.81 5.43 -8.76
C TYR A 189 -3.15 6.17 -8.66
N ALA A 190 -3.17 7.49 -8.91
CA ALA A 190 -4.40 8.28 -8.92
C ALA A 190 -5.40 7.77 -9.98
N MET A 191 -4.91 7.44 -11.18
CA MET A 191 -5.72 6.87 -12.27
C MET A 191 -6.31 5.50 -11.94
N THR A 192 -5.68 4.72 -11.06
CA THR A 192 -6.28 3.48 -10.55
C THR A 192 -7.40 3.77 -9.55
N GLN A 193 -7.31 4.87 -8.78
CA GLN A 193 -8.35 5.26 -7.82
C GLN A 193 -9.57 5.88 -8.51
N ASP A 194 -9.38 6.60 -9.62
CA ASP A 194 -10.48 7.24 -10.37
C ASP A 194 -11.14 6.34 -11.42
N GLY A 195 -10.64 5.10 -11.60
CA GLY A 195 -11.19 4.11 -12.53
C GLY A 195 -10.70 4.23 -13.98
N THR A 196 -9.78 5.14 -14.28
CA THR A 196 -9.16 5.25 -15.61
C THR A 196 -8.26 4.05 -15.93
N LEU A 197 -7.55 3.54 -14.91
CA LEU A 197 -6.76 2.31 -15.00
C LEU A 197 -7.41 1.19 -14.17
N LYS A 198 -7.22 -0.04 -14.62
CA LYS A 198 -7.77 -1.22 -13.97
C LYS A 198 -7.11 -1.47 -12.61
N THR A 199 -7.92 -1.81 -11.62
CA THR A 199 -7.46 -2.32 -10.32
C THR A 199 -7.08 -3.81 -10.44
N GLY A 200 -6.03 -4.23 -9.74
CA GLY A 200 -5.63 -5.65 -9.70
C GLY A 200 -4.84 -6.16 -10.92
N SER A 201 -4.31 -5.28 -11.77
CA SER A 201 -3.38 -5.69 -12.84
C SER A 201 -2.10 -6.33 -12.25
N PRO A 202 -1.45 -7.27 -12.97
CA PRO A 202 -0.23 -7.91 -12.52
C PRO A 202 0.86 -6.91 -12.12
N ARG A 203 1.69 -7.28 -11.14
CA ARG A 203 2.76 -6.41 -10.64
C ARG A 203 3.66 -5.93 -11.79
N GLY A 204 3.79 -4.60 -11.91
CA GLY A 204 4.61 -3.96 -12.95
C GLY A 204 3.91 -3.78 -14.29
N ILE A 205 2.66 -4.23 -14.45
CA ILE A 205 1.83 -4.00 -15.63
C ILE A 205 0.83 -2.89 -15.34
N TRP A 206 0.69 -1.96 -16.29
CA TRP A 206 -0.33 -0.92 -16.27
C TRP A 206 -1.36 -1.25 -17.36
N GLU A 207 -2.64 -1.10 -17.05
CA GLU A 207 -3.74 -1.52 -17.93
C GLU A 207 -4.88 -0.50 -17.88
N LEU A 208 -5.39 -0.11 -19.06
CA LEU A 208 -6.58 0.74 -19.17
C LEU A 208 -7.82 0.00 -18.68
N SER A 209 -8.76 0.72 -18.09
CA SER A 209 -10.11 0.18 -17.89
C SER A 209 -10.81 -0.05 -19.24
N GLU A 210 -11.82 -0.94 -19.26
CA GLU A 210 -12.53 -1.30 -20.50
C GLU A 210 -13.14 -0.08 -21.21
N ASP A 211 -13.56 0.93 -20.44
CA ASP A 211 -14.14 2.18 -20.97
C ASP A 211 -13.10 3.11 -21.65
N GLN A 212 -11.80 2.83 -21.49
CA GLN A 212 -10.70 3.66 -21.98
C GLN A 212 -9.86 3.00 -23.09
N ARG A 213 -10.07 1.70 -23.36
CA ARG A 213 -9.37 0.92 -24.39
C ARG A 213 -9.60 1.45 -25.81
#